data_AF-A0A355F7J0-F1
#
_entry.id   AF-A0A355F7J0-F1
#
_cell.length_a   1.000
_cell.length_b   1.000
_cell.length_c   1.000
_cell.angle_alpha   90.00
_cell.angle_beta   90.00
_cell.angle_gamma   90.00
#
_symmetry.space_group_name_H-M   'P 1'
#
loop_
_entity.id
_entity.type
_entity.pdbx_description
1 polymer ?
#
loop_
_entity_poly.entity_id
_entity_poly.type
_entity_poly.pdbx_seq_one_letter_code
_entity_poly.pdbx_strand_id
1 'polypeptide(L)'
;MPNVGAEPTVYRVAWTVLGPGAERPKTPMTVYWFPTSPDEARTSPLQTSRGLSLASSRCVGMALVTPENTVVHEALKAPAAEPVAILAGGDGAEIGRVAAKDGRLDTGALEKLLASKLDEREDALKAVLQEADQKAATDKAGAIADYTRVWEERCLFPGLGRKAAKGLTKLGQKPAETSLLLLGPETLADPDVRGVHTEVAGLLRQGLDAEIAARYLDAERLYAQAAAADPADATALRFLGELYRHQTGDWTKARAVFERVLAMPADPVARAVAQHGLGKMTIHSGRFADGLALFERSVETYPLPITYRNLAVYWFSERQAEKAAGFMRQALALDPDDRYNRIFAAVYLAASGHKEEAAKIAHANQDVLEASYNLAAVWAQVGDRKKAMELLRRHFYEYERFDAVRAMEMKEARDDYMFASLHQDPEFIELTRLADGHRME
;
A
#
# COMPACT_ATOMS: atom_id res chain seq x y z
N MET A 1 9.71 -6.48 0.56
CA MET A 1 9.15 -7.34 1.60
C MET A 1 9.36 -8.72 1.04
N PRO A 2 9.70 -9.73 1.83
CA PRO A 2 10.15 -11.01 1.28
C PRO A 2 9.11 -11.52 0.29
N ASN A 3 9.59 -11.90 -0.90
CA ASN A 3 8.80 -12.60 -1.90
C ASN A 3 8.31 -13.90 -1.23
N VAL A 4 7.01 -13.98 -0.93
CA VAL A 4 6.42 -15.20 -0.39
C VAL A 4 6.24 -16.15 -1.58
N GLY A 5 7.33 -16.83 -1.94
CA GLY A 5 7.38 -17.76 -3.07
C GLY A 5 8.00 -17.18 -4.35
N ALA A 6 7.98 -18.02 -5.40
CA ALA A 6 8.58 -17.72 -6.71
C ALA A 6 7.67 -16.87 -7.62
N GLU A 7 6.41 -16.65 -7.25
CA GLU A 7 5.44 -15.89 -8.05
C GLU A 7 5.33 -14.42 -7.61
N PRO A 8 5.10 -13.48 -8.55
CA PRO A 8 4.88 -12.09 -8.23
C PRO A 8 3.67 -11.89 -7.30
N THR A 9 3.88 -11.24 -6.17
CA THR A 9 2.81 -10.98 -5.19
C THR A 9 1.92 -9.82 -5.64
N VAL A 10 0.66 -10.11 -5.99
CA VAL A 10 -0.30 -9.09 -6.46
C VAL A 10 -1.29 -8.61 -5.40
N TYR A 11 -1.64 -9.46 -4.44
CA TYR A 11 -2.45 -9.10 -3.27
C TYR A 11 -1.61 -9.11 -2.00
N ARG A 12 -1.95 -8.20 -1.10
CA ARG A 12 -1.41 -8.15 0.26
C ARG A 12 -2.53 -7.82 1.22
N VAL A 13 -2.64 -8.61 2.27
CA VAL A 13 -3.60 -8.36 3.33
C VAL A 13 -2.98 -7.37 4.31
N ALA A 14 -3.71 -6.29 4.61
CA ALA A 14 -3.23 -5.21 5.48
C ALA A 14 -3.29 -5.59 6.97
N TRP A 15 -2.49 -6.57 7.38
CA TRP A 15 -2.42 -7.05 8.76
C TRP A 15 -1.89 -5.96 9.70
N THR A 16 -2.70 -5.54 10.67
CA THR A 16 -2.25 -4.71 11.79
C THR A 16 -1.64 -5.60 12.85
N VAL A 17 -0.36 -5.41 13.15
CA VAL A 17 0.35 -6.20 14.17
C VAL A 17 -0.02 -5.71 15.57
N LEU A 18 -0.62 -6.59 16.37
CA LEU A 18 -0.98 -6.34 17.76
C LEU A 18 0.07 -6.95 18.68
N GLY A 19 1.12 -6.18 18.98
CA GLY A 19 2.15 -6.54 19.95
C GLY A 19 1.70 -6.36 21.41
N PRO A 20 2.62 -6.48 22.39
CA PRO A 20 2.32 -6.26 23.81
C PRO A 20 1.62 -4.93 24.06
N GLY A 21 0.48 -4.97 24.77
CA GLY A 21 -0.29 -3.78 25.14
C GLY A 21 -1.11 -3.15 24.00
N ALA A 22 -1.03 -3.67 22.77
CA ALA A 22 -1.88 -3.20 21.69
C ALA A 22 -3.34 -3.63 21.91
N GLU A 23 -4.26 -2.67 21.77
CA GLU A 23 -5.70 -2.91 21.91
C GLU A 23 -6.31 -3.55 20.66
N ARG A 24 -7.50 -4.13 20.84
CA ARG A 24 -8.30 -4.68 19.74
C ARG A 24 -8.77 -3.58 18.76
N PRO A 25 -8.76 -3.82 17.44
CA PRO A 25 -9.26 -2.86 16.47
C PRO A 25 -10.73 -2.53 16.70
N LYS A 26 -11.08 -1.24 16.64
CA LYS A 26 -12.46 -0.76 16.70
C LYS A 26 -13.10 -0.85 15.33
N THR A 27 -13.39 -2.09 14.90
CA THR A 27 -14.04 -2.37 13.61
C THR A 27 -15.31 -3.19 13.81
N PRO A 28 -16.31 -3.08 12.91
CA PRO A 28 -17.57 -3.83 13.05
C PRO A 28 -17.40 -5.36 13.02
N MET A 29 -16.29 -5.83 12.45
CA MET A 29 -15.89 -7.23 12.36
C MET A 29 -14.37 -7.29 12.19
N THR A 30 -13.70 -8.25 12.84
CA THR A 30 -12.23 -8.41 12.76
C THR A 30 -11.84 -9.86 12.59
N VAL A 31 -10.96 -10.13 11.63
CA VAL A 31 -10.19 -11.38 11.54
C VAL A 31 -8.92 -11.22 12.38
N TYR A 32 -8.83 -12.01 13.45
CA TYR A 32 -7.63 -12.15 14.26
C TYR A 32 -6.87 -13.39 13.82
N TRP A 33 -5.60 -13.23 13.49
CA TRP A 33 -4.68 -14.31 13.20
C TRP A 33 -3.62 -14.38 14.29
N PHE A 34 -3.49 -15.55 14.90
CA PHE A 34 -2.54 -15.85 15.95
C PHE A 34 -1.48 -16.80 15.38
N PRO A 35 -0.41 -16.27 14.75
CA PRO A 35 0.73 -17.07 14.33
C PRO A 35 1.53 -17.58 15.54
N THR A 36 2.22 -18.70 15.38
CA THR A 36 3.13 -19.21 16.44
C THR A 36 4.50 -18.56 16.40
N SER A 37 4.88 -17.94 15.28
CA SER A 37 6.16 -17.24 15.14
C SER A 37 6.13 -16.21 14.00
N PRO A 38 7.05 -15.23 13.99
CA PRO A 38 7.22 -14.32 12.85
C PRO A 38 7.53 -15.03 11.52
N ASP A 39 8.22 -16.18 11.55
CA ASP A 39 8.55 -16.94 10.34
C ASP A 39 7.32 -17.64 9.74
N GLU A 40 6.48 -18.22 10.59
CA GLU A 40 5.19 -18.79 10.16
C GLU A 40 4.31 -17.69 9.57
N ALA A 41 4.25 -16.54 10.24
CA ALA A 41 3.52 -15.39 9.72
C ALA A 41 4.03 -14.91 8.36
N ARG A 42 5.35 -14.79 8.18
CA ARG A 42 5.93 -14.32 6.91
C ARG A 42 5.68 -15.27 5.74
N THR A 43 5.62 -16.58 6.00
CA THR A 43 5.51 -17.60 4.95
C THR A 43 4.08 -18.11 4.72
N SER A 44 3.12 -17.62 5.50
CA SER A 44 1.73 -18.03 5.41
C SER A 44 1.03 -17.48 4.15
N PRO A 45 0.23 -18.31 3.44
CA PRO A 45 -0.62 -17.84 2.33
C PRO A 45 -1.68 -16.81 2.76
N LEU A 46 -1.93 -16.64 4.06
CA LEU A 46 -2.80 -15.58 4.59
C LEU A 46 -2.26 -14.17 4.29
N GLN A 47 -0.98 -14.02 3.97
CA GLN A 47 -0.39 -12.73 3.60
C GLN A 47 -0.89 -12.22 2.24
N THR A 48 -1.28 -13.12 1.34
CA THR A 48 -1.52 -12.82 -0.08
C THR A 48 -2.93 -13.21 -0.56
N SER A 49 -3.85 -13.48 0.37
CA SER A 49 -5.24 -13.80 0.06
C SER A 49 -5.98 -12.60 -0.56
N ARG A 50 -6.55 -12.81 -1.74
CA ARG A 50 -7.45 -11.85 -2.39
C ARG A 50 -8.71 -11.62 -1.55
N GLY A 51 -9.34 -12.70 -1.06
CA GLY A 51 -10.59 -12.60 -0.32
C GLY A 51 -10.44 -11.75 0.95
N LEU A 52 -9.36 -11.96 1.71
CA LEU A 52 -9.05 -11.17 2.90
C LEU A 52 -8.66 -9.73 2.56
N SER A 53 -7.90 -9.49 1.48
CA SER A 53 -7.62 -8.14 0.99
C SER A 53 -8.92 -7.39 0.65
N LEU A 54 -9.84 -8.02 -0.08
CA LEU A 54 -11.14 -7.43 -0.42
C LEU A 54 -12.06 -7.26 0.78
N ALA A 55 -12.00 -8.15 1.78
CA ALA A 55 -12.72 -7.94 3.02
C ALA A 55 -12.23 -6.68 3.76
N SER A 56 -10.91 -6.43 3.74
CA SER A 56 -10.32 -5.24 4.38
C SER A 56 -10.73 -3.92 3.71
N SER A 57 -11.21 -3.95 2.46
CA SER A 57 -11.76 -2.76 1.79
C SER A 57 -13.16 -2.36 2.31
N ARG A 58 -13.82 -3.25 3.07
CA ARG A 58 -15.18 -3.07 3.63
C ARG A 58 -15.19 -2.93 5.17
N CYS A 59 -14.15 -2.35 5.76
CA CYS A 59 -13.99 -2.21 7.23
C CYS A 59 -13.94 -3.53 8.02
N VAL A 60 -13.64 -4.67 7.39
CA VAL A 60 -13.24 -5.86 8.14
C VAL A 60 -11.81 -5.65 8.63
N GLY A 61 -11.61 -5.56 9.94
CA GLY A 61 -10.29 -5.45 10.54
C GLY A 61 -9.44 -6.69 10.28
N MET A 62 -8.16 -6.50 9.98
CA MET A 62 -7.18 -7.56 9.86
C MET A 62 -6.15 -7.38 10.98
N ALA A 63 -6.14 -8.28 11.95
CA ALA A 63 -5.25 -8.21 13.12
C ALA A 63 -4.36 -9.45 13.20
N LEU A 64 -3.05 -9.25 13.17
CA LEU A 64 -2.07 -10.28 13.48
C LEU A 64 -1.64 -10.09 14.92
N VAL A 65 -1.99 -11.04 15.79
CA VAL A 65 -1.73 -10.97 17.22
C VAL A 65 -0.41 -11.68 17.51
N THR A 66 0.55 -10.98 18.10
CA THR A 66 1.82 -11.61 18.43
C THR A 66 1.69 -12.50 19.67
N PRO A 67 2.52 -13.55 19.82
CA PRO A 67 2.48 -14.44 20.99
C PRO A 67 2.60 -13.72 22.34
N GLU A 68 3.20 -12.54 22.36
CA GLU A 68 3.41 -11.72 23.56
C GLU A 68 2.17 -10.90 23.97
N ASN A 69 1.13 -10.80 23.12
CA ASN A 69 -0.11 -10.11 23.47
C ASN A 69 -1.07 -11.03 24.23
N THR A 70 -0.74 -11.33 25.49
CA THR A 70 -1.51 -12.23 26.35
C THR A 70 -2.96 -11.78 26.54
N VAL A 71 -3.22 -10.47 26.58
CA VAL A 71 -4.56 -9.90 26.76
C VAL A 71 -5.53 -10.33 25.66
N VAL A 72 -5.12 -10.22 24.39
CA VAL A 72 -5.97 -10.61 23.25
C VAL A 72 -6.07 -12.15 23.15
N HIS A 73 -4.98 -12.86 23.44
CA HIS A 73 -4.99 -14.32 23.52
C HIS A 73 -6.01 -14.84 24.55
N GLU A 74 -6.03 -14.29 25.76
CA GLU A 74 -6.97 -14.66 26.82
C GLU A 74 -8.42 -14.28 26.45
N ALA A 75 -8.63 -13.07 25.93
CA ALA A 75 -9.95 -12.58 25.56
C ALA A 75 -10.63 -13.46 24.49
N LEU A 76 -9.86 -13.98 23.53
CA LEU A 76 -10.36 -14.81 22.43
C LEU A 76 -10.10 -16.32 22.61
N LYS A 77 -9.55 -16.72 23.77
CA LYS A 77 -9.21 -18.12 24.07
C LYS A 77 -8.40 -18.76 22.93
N ALA A 78 -7.39 -18.03 22.44
CA ALA A 78 -6.53 -18.46 21.34
C ALA A 78 -5.33 -19.27 21.90
N PRO A 79 -5.12 -20.52 21.45
CA PRO A 79 -3.99 -21.33 21.91
C PRO A 79 -2.65 -20.69 21.51
N ALA A 80 -1.64 -20.81 22.37
CA ALA A 80 -0.29 -20.30 22.09
C ALA A 80 0.56 -21.26 21.24
N ALA A 81 0.22 -22.56 21.24
CA ALA A 81 1.05 -23.61 20.65
C ALA A 81 0.69 -23.94 19.19
N GLU A 82 -0.46 -23.48 18.69
CA GLU A 82 -0.94 -23.80 17.35
C GLU A 82 -1.50 -22.55 16.67
N PRO A 83 -1.26 -22.35 15.35
CA PRO A 83 -1.84 -21.23 14.65
C PRO A 83 -3.37 -21.31 14.62
N VAL A 84 -4.03 -20.19 14.89
CA VAL A 84 -5.49 -20.09 14.81
C VAL A 84 -5.89 -18.77 14.14
N ALA A 85 -6.96 -18.80 13.37
CA ALA A 85 -7.66 -17.60 12.93
C ALA A 85 -9.05 -17.54 13.60
N ILE A 86 -9.40 -16.40 14.18
CA ILE A 86 -10.65 -16.17 14.89
C ILE A 86 -11.34 -14.96 14.28
N LEU A 87 -12.60 -15.11 13.90
CA LEU A 87 -13.45 -14.04 13.46
C LEU A 87 -14.29 -13.55 14.64
N ALA A 88 -14.28 -12.25 14.90
CA ALA A 88 -15.08 -11.65 15.97
C ALA A 88 -15.89 -10.46 15.48
N GLY A 89 -17.04 -10.22 16.13
CA GLY A 89 -17.86 -9.03 15.94
C GLY A 89 -17.26 -7.78 16.59
N GLY A 90 -17.84 -6.61 16.34
CA GLY A 90 -17.39 -5.34 16.91
C GLY A 90 -17.58 -5.20 18.42
N ASP A 91 -18.38 -6.07 19.04
CA ASP A 91 -18.49 -6.26 20.49
C ASP A 91 -17.35 -7.12 21.06
N GLY A 92 -16.52 -7.69 20.18
CA GLY A 92 -15.42 -8.59 20.53
C GLY A 92 -15.87 -10.03 20.79
N ALA A 93 -17.13 -10.38 20.54
CA ALA A 93 -17.60 -11.75 20.64
C ALA A 93 -17.11 -12.56 19.44
N GLU A 94 -16.64 -13.77 19.70
CA GLU A 94 -16.25 -14.71 18.64
C GLU A 94 -17.49 -15.17 17.86
N ILE A 95 -17.41 -15.08 16.53
CA ILE A 95 -18.45 -15.55 15.61
C ILE A 95 -17.99 -16.77 14.80
N GLY A 96 -16.70 -17.12 14.85
CA GLY A 96 -16.17 -18.38 14.31
C GLY A 96 -14.65 -18.47 14.40
N ARG A 97 -14.11 -19.68 14.20
CA ARG A 97 -12.66 -19.92 14.18
C ARG A 97 -12.25 -20.97 13.15
N VAL A 98 -11.01 -20.87 12.68
CA VAL A 98 -10.31 -21.88 11.88
C VAL A 98 -9.04 -22.25 12.64
N ALA A 99 -8.96 -23.50 13.10
CA ALA A 99 -7.74 -24.04 13.70
C ALA A 99 -6.82 -24.60 12.61
N ALA A 100 -5.51 -24.54 12.86
CA ALA A 100 -4.54 -25.16 11.99
C ALA A 100 -4.75 -26.68 11.87
N LYS A 101 -4.40 -27.23 10.72
CA LYS A 101 -4.20 -28.67 10.50
C LYS A 101 -2.74 -28.87 10.12
N ASP A 102 -2.07 -29.80 10.79
CA ASP A 102 -0.64 -30.06 10.59
C ASP A 102 0.22 -28.78 10.68
N GLY A 103 -0.11 -27.91 11.65
CA GLY A 103 0.58 -26.65 11.91
C GLY A 103 0.34 -25.54 10.87
N ARG A 104 -0.62 -25.70 9.94
CA ARG A 104 -0.93 -24.69 8.92
C ARG A 104 -2.41 -24.32 8.91
N LEU A 105 -2.68 -23.01 8.77
CA LEU A 105 -4.04 -22.52 8.53
C LEU A 105 -4.44 -22.72 7.08
N ASP A 106 -5.69 -23.18 6.90
CA ASP A 106 -6.32 -23.25 5.59
C ASP A 106 -6.95 -21.89 5.25
N THR A 107 -6.30 -21.17 4.34
CA THR A 107 -6.78 -19.86 3.85
C THR A 107 -8.18 -19.94 3.25
N GLY A 108 -8.48 -20.99 2.47
CA GLY A 108 -9.79 -21.15 1.84
C GLY A 108 -10.90 -21.41 2.86
N ALA A 109 -10.59 -22.16 3.93
CA ALA A 109 -11.52 -22.35 5.05
C ALA A 109 -11.82 -21.02 5.77
N LEU A 110 -10.80 -20.16 5.95
CA LEU A 110 -10.98 -18.85 6.57
C LEU A 110 -11.77 -17.88 5.67
N GLU A 111 -11.46 -17.83 4.37
CA GLU A 111 -12.20 -17.05 3.39
C GLU A 111 -13.68 -17.47 3.37
N LYS A 112 -13.96 -18.78 3.36
CA LYS A 112 -15.32 -19.31 3.38
C LYS A 112 -16.05 -18.97 4.68
N LEU A 113 -15.39 -19.08 5.83
CA LEU A 113 -15.97 -18.68 7.11
C LEU A 113 -16.36 -17.20 7.10
N LEU A 114 -15.45 -16.33 6.67
CA LEU A 114 -15.67 -14.89 6.59
C LEU A 114 -16.83 -14.55 5.64
N ALA A 115 -16.82 -15.10 4.43
CA ALA A 115 -17.87 -14.88 3.45
C ALA A 115 -19.25 -15.30 4.01
N SER A 116 -19.33 -16.48 4.64
CA SER A 116 -20.57 -16.96 5.26
C SER A 116 -21.08 -16.02 6.35
N LYS A 117 -20.20 -15.47 7.20
CA LYS A 117 -20.60 -14.54 8.26
C LYS A 117 -20.97 -13.15 7.75
N LEU A 118 -20.37 -12.71 6.65
CA LEU A 118 -20.80 -11.51 5.96
C LEU A 118 -22.19 -11.71 5.33
N ASP A 119 -22.46 -12.86 4.72
CA ASP A 119 -23.77 -13.19 4.13
C ASP A 119 -24.88 -13.21 5.18
N GLU A 120 -24.67 -13.91 6.31
CA GLU A 120 -25.63 -13.93 7.43
C GLU A 120 -25.97 -12.52 7.93
N ARG A 121 -24.96 -11.65 8.05
CA ARG A 121 -25.13 -10.26 8.50
C ARG A 121 -25.81 -9.40 7.44
N GLU A 122 -25.48 -9.59 6.16
CA GLU A 122 -26.11 -8.89 5.04
C GLU A 122 -27.61 -9.20 4.98
N ASP A 123 -27.99 -10.47 5.12
CA ASP A 123 -29.37 -10.92 5.06
C ASP A 123 -30.20 -10.43 6.25
N ALA A 124 -29.60 -10.41 7.45
CA ALA A 124 -30.22 -9.78 8.61
C ALA A 124 -30.52 -8.29 8.33
N LEU A 125 -29.54 -7.53 7.79
CA LEU A 125 -29.71 -6.12 7.47
C LEU A 125 -30.72 -5.85 6.36
N LYS A 126 -30.86 -6.75 5.38
CA LYS A 126 -31.93 -6.65 4.36
C LYS A 126 -33.31 -6.73 5.00
N ALA A 127 -33.51 -7.64 5.97
CA ALA A 127 -34.77 -7.73 6.71
C ALA A 127 -35.06 -6.44 7.50
N VAL A 128 -34.05 -5.88 8.18
CA VAL A 128 -34.18 -4.57 8.87
C VAL A 128 -34.59 -3.47 7.90
N LEU A 129 -33.95 -3.40 6.75
CA LEU A 129 -34.22 -2.38 5.75
C LEU A 129 -35.66 -2.49 5.22
N GLN A 130 -36.14 -3.72 4.99
CA GLN A 130 -37.51 -3.97 4.57
C GLN A 130 -38.52 -3.56 5.65
N GLU A 131 -38.25 -3.83 6.93
CA GLU A 131 -39.08 -3.35 8.03
C GLU A 131 -39.09 -1.82 8.12
N ALA A 132 -37.94 -1.16 7.92
CA ALA A 132 -37.83 0.29 7.91
C ALA A 132 -38.71 0.90 6.80
N ASP A 133 -38.67 0.32 5.60
CA ASP A 133 -39.49 0.75 4.46
C ASP A 133 -41.00 0.64 4.78
N GLN A 134 -41.42 -0.42 5.49
CA GLN A 134 -42.82 -0.60 5.91
C GLN A 134 -43.23 0.41 6.99
N LYS A 135 -42.34 0.68 7.96
CA LYS A 135 -42.57 1.63 9.06
C LYS A 135 -42.58 3.09 8.57
N ALA A 136 -41.92 3.42 7.46
CA ALA A 136 -41.72 4.80 7.02
C ALA A 136 -43.01 5.65 6.88
N ALA A 137 -44.14 5.02 6.59
CA ALA A 137 -45.44 5.70 6.47
C ALA A 137 -46.22 5.82 7.79
N THR A 138 -46.00 4.91 8.75
CA THR A 138 -46.85 4.70 9.93
C THR A 138 -46.13 4.95 11.25
N ASP A 139 -44.83 4.65 11.31
CA ASP A 139 -43.93 4.85 12.43
C ASP A 139 -42.59 5.42 11.92
N LYS A 140 -42.56 6.75 11.74
CA LYS A 140 -41.36 7.45 11.26
C LYS A 140 -40.18 7.30 12.21
N ALA A 141 -40.42 7.25 13.52
CA ALA A 141 -39.35 7.15 14.51
C ALA A 141 -38.70 5.76 14.46
N GLY A 142 -39.50 4.70 14.40
CA GLY A 142 -39.00 3.33 14.21
C GLY A 142 -38.28 3.16 12.88
N ALA A 143 -38.81 3.71 11.79
CA ALA A 143 -38.13 3.68 10.48
C ALA A 143 -36.77 4.39 10.50
N ILE A 144 -36.67 5.56 11.15
CA ILE A 144 -35.40 6.28 11.32
C ILE A 144 -34.41 5.44 12.13
N ALA A 145 -34.86 4.77 13.21
CA ALA A 145 -34.00 3.92 14.01
C ALA A 145 -33.44 2.73 13.20
N ASP A 146 -34.30 2.05 12.44
CA ASP A 146 -33.90 0.91 11.61
C ASP A 146 -32.99 1.31 10.45
N TYR A 147 -33.30 2.41 9.74
CA TYR A 147 -32.38 2.92 8.71
C TYR A 147 -31.05 3.35 9.31
N THR A 148 -31.03 3.98 10.50
CA THR A 148 -29.78 4.32 11.19
C THR A 148 -28.97 3.07 11.49
N ARG A 149 -29.60 1.99 11.95
CA ARG A 149 -28.92 0.70 12.20
C ARG A 149 -28.26 0.14 10.93
N VAL A 150 -28.95 0.17 9.79
CA VAL A 150 -28.36 -0.25 8.50
C VAL A 150 -27.27 0.71 8.03
N TRP A 151 -27.45 2.01 8.26
CA TRP A 151 -26.46 3.03 7.92
C TRP A 151 -25.16 2.89 8.71
N GLU A 152 -25.18 2.49 9.97
CA GLU A 152 -23.95 2.26 10.73
C GLU A 152 -23.11 1.09 10.20
N GLU A 153 -23.73 0.18 9.46
CA GLU A 153 -23.07 -0.95 8.80
C GLU A 153 -22.63 -0.64 7.36
N ARG A 154 -22.78 0.61 6.90
CA ARG A 154 -22.52 1.03 5.51
C ARG A 154 -21.13 0.69 4.98
N CYS A 155 -20.11 0.63 5.83
CA CYS A 155 -18.77 0.28 5.37
C CYS A 155 -18.66 -1.21 5.06
N LEU A 156 -19.28 -2.06 5.89
CA LEU A 156 -19.40 -3.48 5.61
C LEU A 156 -20.31 -3.72 4.41
N PHE A 157 -21.39 -2.96 4.22
CA PHE A 157 -22.36 -3.16 3.13
C PHE A 157 -22.70 -1.84 2.42
N PRO A 158 -21.82 -1.33 1.53
CA PRO A 158 -22.01 -0.06 0.83
C PRO A 158 -23.35 0.05 0.11
N GLY A 159 -23.79 -1.02 -0.58
CA GLY A 159 -25.09 -1.07 -1.23
C GLY A 159 -26.28 -0.87 -0.29
N LEU A 160 -26.27 -1.52 0.88
CA LEU A 160 -27.33 -1.37 1.89
C LEU A 160 -27.25 0.00 2.57
N GLY A 161 -26.04 0.49 2.86
CA GLY A 161 -25.80 1.83 3.40
C GLY A 161 -26.39 2.93 2.51
N ARG A 162 -26.21 2.84 1.18
CA ARG A 162 -26.85 3.78 0.22
C ARG A 162 -28.38 3.75 0.30
N LYS A 163 -28.99 2.56 0.38
CA LYS A 163 -30.46 2.44 0.52
C LYS A 163 -30.95 3.06 1.82
N ALA A 164 -30.26 2.78 2.93
CA ALA A 164 -30.57 3.35 4.23
C ALA A 164 -30.44 4.88 4.24
N ALA A 165 -29.39 5.43 3.63
CA ALA A 165 -29.21 6.87 3.49
C ALA A 165 -30.34 7.55 2.70
N LYS A 166 -30.80 6.91 1.62
CA LYS A 166 -31.96 7.38 0.84
C LYS A 166 -33.24 7.38 1.70
N GLY A 167 -33.45 6.33 2.51
CA GLY A 167 -34.53 6.24 3.49
C GLY A 167 -34.50 7.37 4.53
N LEU A 168 -33.34 7.55 5.18
CA LEU A 168 -33.10 8.63 6.15
C LEU A 168 -33.40 10.01 5.55
N THR A 169 -32.91 10.26 4.33
CA THR A 169 -33.11 11.55 3.64
C THR A 169 -34.58 11.84 3.40
N LYS A 170 -35.38 10.84 3.01
CA LYS A 170 -36.84 10.99 2.85
C LYS A 170 -37.56 11.33 4.16
N LEU A 171 -36.99 10.90 5.29
CA LEU A 171 -37.52 11.16 6.64
C LEU A 171 -36.89 12.41 7.29
N GLY A 172 -36.15 13.22 6.54
CA GLY A 172 -35.57 14.49 7.00
C GLY A 172 -34.21 14.36 7.69
N GLN A 173 -33.63 13.16 7.77
CA GLN A 173 -32.28 12.93 8.30
C GLN A 173 -31.27 12.96 7.16
N LYS A 174 -30.22 13.77 7.26
CA LYS A 174 -29.19 13.87 6.21
C LYS A 174 -27.88 13.23 6.68
N PRO A 175 -27.53 12.03 6.19
CA PRO A 175 -26.23 11.44 6.45
C PRO A 175 -25.10 12.34 5.92
N ALA A 176 -23.93 12.27 6.56
CA ALA A 176 -22.77 13.07 6.16
C ALA A 176 -22.35 12.77 4.71
N GLU A 177 -22.21 13.82 3.91
CA GLU A 177 -21.83 13.71 2.48
C GLU A 177 -20.49 13.02 2.29
N THR A 178 -19.52 13.31 3.17
CA THR A 178 -18.21 12.65 3.16
C THR A 178 -18.30 11.14 3.36
N SER A 179 -19.23 10.66 4.18
CA SER A 179 -19.46 9.22 4.37
C SER A 179 -20.11 8.57 3.15
N LEU A 180 -20.96 9.29 2.42
CA LEU A 180 -21.57 8.80 1.18
C LEU A 180 -20.56 8.70 0.05
N LEU A 181 -19.68 9.70 -0.10
CA LEU A 181 -18.63 9.71 -1.11
C LEU A 181 -17.68 8.51 -0.97
N LEU A 182 -17.37 8.10 0.26
CA LEU A 182 -16.51 6.94 0.52
C LEU A 182 -17.11 5.59 0.11
N LEU A 183 -18.43 5.51 -0.12
CA LEU A 183 -19.07 4.29 -0.62
C LEU A 183 -18.84 4.08 -2.13
N GLY A 184 -18.27 5.07 -2.83
CA GLY A 184 -18.06 5.04 -4.27
C GLY A 184 -19.33 5.24 -5.10
N PRO A 185 -19.21 5.12 -6.43
CA PRO A 185 -20.32 5.32 -7.36
C PRO A 185 -21.53 4.43 -7.04
N GLU A 186 -22.74 4.89 -7.31
CA GLU A 186 -23.96 4.10 -7.02
C GLU A 186 -24.00 2.76 -7.77
N THR A 187 -23.39 2.70 -8.95
CA THR A 187 -23.28 1.50 -9.78
C THR A 187 -22.20 0.53 -9.34
N LEU A 188 -21.35 0.91 -8.38
CA LEU A 188 -20.29 0.06 -7.88
C LEU A 188 -20.90 -1.06 -7.03
N ALA A 189 -20.66 -2.29 -7.45
CA ALA A 189 -20.98 -3.47 -6.66
C ALA A 189 -20.14 -3.50 -5.37
N ASP A 190 -20.62 -4.26 -4.39
CA ASP A 190 -19.83 -4.51 -3.20
C ASP A 190 -18.63 -5.42 -3.55
N PRO A 191 -17.44 -5.24 -2.91
CA PRO A 191 -16.26 -6.06 -3.16
C PRO A 191 -16.52 -7.57 -3.03
N ASP A 192 -15.98 -8.34 -3.99
CA ASP A 192 -16.18 -9.79 -4.14
C ASP A 192 -15.36 -10.61 -3.14
N VAL A 193 -15.89 -10.75 -1.93
CA VAL A 193 -15.34 -11.64 -0.89
C VAL A 193 -15.70 -13.12 -1.09
N ARG A 194 -16.54 -13.44 -2.10
CA ARG A 194 -17.05 -14.79 -2.36
C ARG A 194 -16.24 -15.55 -3.41
N GLY A 195 -15.31 -14.86 -4.07
CA GLY A 195 -14.46 -15.47 -5.10
C GLY A 195 -15.23 -15.73 -6.40
N VAL A 196 -16.13 -14.84 -6.79
CA VAL A 196 -16.83 -14.89 -8.08
C VAL A 196 -15.85 -14.58 -9.22
N HIS A 197 -14.99 -13.59 -9.04
CA HIS A 197 -14.05 -13.08 -10.05
C HIS A 197 -12.65 -13.71 -9.90
N THR A 198 -12.59 -15.04 -9.98
CA THR A 198 -11.36 -15.81 -9.77
C THR A 198 -10.23 -15.49 -10.76
N GLU A 199 -10.57 -14.98 -11.95
CA GLU A 199 -9.64 -14.62 -13.03
C GLU A 199 -8.78 -13.40 -12.72
N VAL A 200 -9.24 -12.50 -11.83
CA VAL A 200 -8.59 -11.21 -11.56
C VAL A 200 -7.16 -11.41 -11.08
N ALA A 201 -6.93 -12.34 -10.14
CA ALA A 201 -5.58 -12.63 -9.63
C ALA A 201 -4.64 -13.16 -10.72
N GLY A 202 -5.16 -13.91 -11.70
CA GLY A 202 -4.40 -14.37 -12.85
C GLY A 202 -4.00 -13.22 -13.78
N LEU A 203 -4.95 -12.35 -14.11
CA LEU A 203 -4.72 -11.16 -14.94
C LEU A 203 -3.70 -10.20 -14.32
N LEU A 204 -3.80 -9.96 -13.01
CA LEU A 204 -2.85 -9.12 -12.28
C LEU A 204 -1.44 -9.72 -12.30
N ARG A 205 -1.28 -11.03 -12.09
CA ARG A 205 0.03 -11.69 -12.13
C ARG A 205 0.66 -11.57 -13.53
N GLN A 206 -0.10 -11.85 -14.58
CA GLN A 206 0.37 -11.69 -15.95
C GLN A 206 0.72 -10.23 -16.28
N GLY A 207 -0.06 -9.27 -15.76
CA GLY A 207 0.22 -7.84 -15.91
C GLY A 207 1.53 -7.45 -15.23
N LEU A 208 1.78 -7.96 -14.02
CA LEU A 208 3.01 -7.71 -13.28
C LEU A 208 4.22 -8.36 -13.95
N ASP A 209 4.09 -9.58 -14.48
CA ASP A 209 5.14 -10.21 -15.28
C ASP A 209 5.45 -9.41 -16.55
N ALA A 210 4.43 -8.87 -17.22
CA ALA A 210 4.61 -8.01 -18.38
C ALA A 210 5.31 -6.69 -17.99
N GLU A 211 4.94 -6.09 -16.86
CA GLU A 211 5.57 -4.87 -16.35
C GLU A 211 7.04 -5.07 -16.00
N ILE A 212 7.37 -6.16 -15.27
CA ILE A 212 8.75 -6.53 -14.93
C ILE A 212 9.57 -6.78 -16.21
N ALA A 213 8.96 -7.37 -17.24
CA ALA A 213 9.57 -7.55 -18.55
C ALA A 213 9.58 -6.28 -19.43
N ALA A 214 9.24 -5.11 -18.87
CA ALA A 214 9.13 -3.83 -19.56
C ALA A 214 8.16 -3.80 -20.77
N ARG A 215 7.21 -4.74 -20.82
CA ARG A 215 6.11 -4.79 -21.82
C ARG A 215 4.92 -3.98 -21.31
N TYR A 216 5.09 -2.67 -21.18
CA TYR A 216 4.13 -1.80 -20.48
C TYR A 216 2.73 -1.75 -21.12
N LEU A 217 2.63 -1.87 -22.45
CA LEU A 217 1.32 -1.92 -23.13
C LEU A 217 0.56 -3.21 -22.82
N ASP A 218 1.26 -4.34 -22.69
CA ASP A 218 0.65 -5.60 -22.27
C ASP A 218 0.18 -5.52 -20.81
N ALA A 219 1.02 -4.94 -19.94
CA ALA A 219 0.69 -4.71 -18.53
C ALA A 219 -0.56 -3.83 -18.39
N GLU A 220 -0.62 -2.69 -19.08
CA GLU A 220 -1.78 -1.79 -19.08
C GLU A 220 -3.06 -2.54 -19.49
N ARG A 221 -3.00 -3.30 -20.59
CA ARG A 221 -4.14 -4.08 -21.07
C ARG A 221 -4.60 -5.12 -20.04
N LEU A 222 -3.68 -5.84 -19.42
CA LEU A 222 -3.98 -6.91 -18.46
C LEU A 222 -4.55 -6.34 -17.15
N TYR A 223 -3.99 -5.25 -16.63
CA TYR A 223 -4.54 -4.57 -15.47
C TYR A 223 -5.90 -3.93 -15.75
N ALA A 224 -6.11 -3.38 -16.96
CA ALA A 224 -7.42 -2.86 -17.37
C ALA A 224 -8.48 -3.96 -17.48
N GLN A 225 -8.10 -5.14 -17.99
CA GLN A 225 -8.98 -6.33 -18.01
C GLN A 225 -9.35 -6.77 -16.58
N ALA A 226 -8.37 -6.80 -15.66
CA ALA A 226 -8.62 -7.11 -14.25
C ALA A 226 -9.59 -6.11 -13.60
N ALA A 227 -9.39 -4.81 -13.83
CA ALA A 227 -10.26 -3.75 -13.31
C ALA A 227 -11.69 -3.78 -13.92
N ALA A 228 -11.84 -4.30 -15.13
CA ALA A 228 -13.14 -4.47 -15.77
C ALA A 228 -13.87 -5.73 -15.25
N ALA A 229 -13.13 -6.80 -14.97
CA ALA A 229 -13.67 -8.04 -14.43
C ALA A 229 -14.26 -7.86 -13.02
N ASP A 230 -13.54 -7.14 -12.14
CA ASP A 230 -14.06 -6.72 -10.83
C ASP A 230 -13.83 -5.22 -10.60
N PRO A 231 -14.83 -4.36 -10.92
CA PRO A 231 -14.73 -2.92 -10.73
C PRO A 231 -14.61 -2.47 -9.27
N ALA A 232 -14.95 -3.35 -8.30
CA ALA A 232 -14.88 -3.08 -6.87
C ALA A 232 -13.51 -3.47 -6.26
N ASP A 233 -12.65 -4.15 -7.03
CA ASP A 233 -11.29 -4.46 -6.65
C ASP A 233 -10.33 -3.30 -6.97
N ALA A 234 -9.97 -2.53 -5.94
CA ALA A 234 -9.04 -1.41 -6.07
C ALA A 234 -7.60 -1.84 -6.42
N THR A 235 -7.25 -3.12 -6.34
CA THR A 235 -5.89 -3.62 -6.58
C THR A 235 -5.46 -3.40 -8.03
N ALA A 236 -6.35 -3.66 -8.99
CA ALA A 236 -6.06 -3.43 -10.40
C ALA A 236 -5.84 -1.96 -10.72
N LEU A 237 -6.63 -1.08 -10.10
CA LEU A 237 -6.44 0.37 -10.19
C LEU A 237 -5.11 0.81 -9.56
N ARG A 238 -4.72 0.24 -8.42
CA ARG A 238 -3.41 0.50 -7.81
C ARG A 238 -2.28 0.21 -8.81
N PHE A 239 -2.31 -0.95 -9.48
CA PHE A 239 -1.30 -1.33 -10.47
C PHE A 239 -1.31 -0.40 -11.70
N LEU A 240 -2.49 -0.05 -12.24
CA LEU A 240 -2.60 0.92 -13.33
C LEU A 240 -2.02 2.29 -12.95
N GLY A 241 -2.37 2.81 -11.78
CA GLY A 241 -1.89 4.11 -11.32
C GLY A 241 -0.37 4.15 -11.19
N GLU A 242 0.23 3.11 -10.63
CA GLU A 242 1.68 2.99 -10.52
C GLU A 242 2.34 2.83 -11.89
N LEU A 243 1.80 1.98 -12.78
CA LEU A 243 2.29 1.83 -14.15
C LEU A 243 2.31 3.19 -14.89
N TYR A 244 1.23 3.95 -14.79
CA TYR A 244 1.12 5.26 -15.43
C TYR A 244 2.09 6.28 -14.85
N ARG A 245 2.21 6.34 -13.51
CA ARG A 245 3.07 7.33 -12.86
C ARG A 245 4.55 7.02 -13.06
N HIS A 246 4.94 5.73 -12.98
CA HIS A 246 6.33 5.32 -12.97
C HIS A 246 6.89 4.94 -14.34
N GLN A 247 6.15 4.18 -15.15
CA GLN A 247 6.71 3.56 -16.35
C GLN A 247 6.37 4.34 -17.62
N THR A 248 5.14 4.85 -17.75
CA THR A 248 4.71 5.57 -18.97
C THR A 248 4.80 7.09 -18.83
N GLY A 249 4.87 7.62 -17.61
CA GLY A 249 4.86 9.06 -17.36
C GLY A 249 3.51 9.73 -17.65
N ASP A 250 2.42 8.96 -17.82
CA ASP A 250 1.08 9.50 -18.05
C ASP A 250 0.43 9.94 -16.73
N TRP A 251 0.83 11.11 -16.27
CA TRP A 251 0.44 11.62 -14.96
C TRP A 251 -1.04 12.01 -14.88
N THR A 252 -1.65 12.34 -16.02
CA THR A 252 -3.08 12.61 -16.10
C THR A 252 -3.87 11.34 -15.81
N LYS A 253 -3.53 10.22 -16.46
CA LYS A 253 -4.16 8.92 -16.17
C LYS A 253 -3.86 8.45 -14.74
N ALA A 254 -2.61 8.57 -14.29
CA ALA A 254 -2.23 8.18 -12.94
C ALA A 254 -3.07 8.91 -11.87
N ARG A 255 -3.24 10.24 -12.01
CA ARG A 255 -4.06 11.04 -11.10
C ARG A 255 -5.50 10.55 -11.06
N ALA A 256 -6.13 10.39 -12.23
CA ALA A 256 -7.51 9.94 -12.33
C ALA A 256 -7.73 8.57 -11.68
N VAL A 257 -6.78 7.64 -11.87
CA VAL A 257 -6.84 6.31 -11.26
C VAL A 257 -6.68 6.36 -9.75
N PHE A 258 -5.71 7.11 -9.22
CA PHE A 258 -5.52 7.23 -7.77
C PHE A 258 -6.67 7.95 -7.08
N GLU A 259 -7.22 9.01 -7.69
CA GLU A 259 -8.41 9.69 -7.17
C GLU A 259 -9.61 8.74 -7.12
N ARG A 260 -9.78 7.87 -8.14
CA ARG A 260 -10.81 6.83 -8.12
C ARG A 260 -10.62 5.84 -6.97
N VAL A 261 -9.40 5.39 -6.70
CA VAL A 261 -9.10 4.51 -5.54
C VAL A 261 -9.50 5.17 -4.22
N LEU A 262 -9.22 6.47 -4.04
CA LEU A 262 -9.56 7.19 -2.82
C LEU A 262 -11.07 7.46 -2.66
N ALA A 263 -11.79 7.50 -3.78
CA ALA A 263 -13.24 7.73 -3.85
C ALA A 263 -14.07 6.44 -3.82
N MET A 264 -13.50 5.28 -3.48
CA MET A 264 -14.23 4.01 -3.36
C MET A 264 -13.82 3.22 -2.11
N PRO A 265 -14.57 2.17 -1.73
CA PRO A 265 -14.09 1.15 -0.80
C PRO A 265 -12.82 0.53 -1.37
N ALA A 266 -11.72 0.66 -0.64
CA ALA A 266 -10.39 0.22 -1.06
C ALA A 266 -9.62 -0.24 0.16
N ASP A 267 -8.83 -1.30 0.01
CA ASP A 267 -8.00 -1.82 1.09
C ASP A 267 -6.94 -0.77 1.52
N PRO A 268 -6.42 -0.86 2.75
CA PRO A 268 -5.44 0.09 3.26
C PRO A 268 -4.18 0.21 2.39
N VAL A 269 -3.74 -0.89 1.74
CA VAL A 269 -2.54 -0.87 0.88
C VAL A 269 -2.82 -0.06 -0.39
N ALA A 270 -3.93 -0.31 -1.07
CA ALA A 270 -4.33 0.47 -2.25
C ALA A 270 -4.51 1.95 -1.94
N ARG A 271 -5.14 2.29 -0.81
CA ARG A 271 -5.30 3.69 -0.37
C ARG A 271 -3.95 4.36 -0.08
N ALA A 272 -3.06 3.70 0.65
CA ALA A 272 -1.75 4.23 0.98
C ALA A 272 -0.88 4.43 -0.27
N VAL A 273 -0.94 3.51 -1.24
CA VAL A 273 -0.24 3.65 -2.52
C VAL A 273 -0.82 4.80 -3.34
N ALA A 274 -2.14 4.98 -3.39
CA ALA A 274 -2.75 6.10 -4.09
C ALA A 274 -2.36 7.46 -3.47
N GLN A 275 -2.35 7.57 -2.15
CA GLN A 275 -1.88 8.76 -1.43
C GLN A 275 -0.40 9.04 -1.71
N HIS A 276 0.44 8.00 -1.69
CA HIS A 276 1.86 8.11 -2.05
C HIS A 276 2.05 8.57 -3.50
N GLY A 277 1.35 7.96 -4.45
CA GLY A 277 1.45 8.29 -5.86
C GLY A 277 1.06 9.74 -6.14
N LEU A 278 -0.07 10.18 -5.57
CA LEU A 278 -0.50 11.60 -5.63
C LEU A 278 0.50 12.53 -4.93
N GLY A 279 1.08 12.11 -3.80
CA GLY A 279 2.12 12.85 -3.09
C GLY A 279 3.35 13.07 -3.96
N LYS A 280 3.86 12.02 -4.62
CA LYS A 280 4.99 12.12 -5.56
C LYS A 280 4.72 13.09 -6.71
N MET A 281 3.54 13.01 -7.31
CA MET A 281 3.15 13.89 -8.41
C MET A 281 2.99 15.35 -7.94
N THR A 282 2.49 15.54 -6.72
CA THR A 282 2.32 16.87 -6.11
C THR A 282 3.66 17.53 -5.81
N ILE A 283 4.62 16.77 -5.27
CA ILE A 283 6.00 17.22 -5.06
C ILE A 283 6.64 17.65 -6.37
N HIS A 284 6.54 16.84 -7.43
CA HIS A 284 7.13 17.20 -8.71
C HIS A 284 6.47 18.41 -9.37
N SER A 285 5.20 18.70 -9.06
CA SER A 285 4.56 19.96 -9.46
C SER A 285 4.99 21.18 -8.61
N GLY A 286 6.02 21.05 -7.78
CA GLY A 286 6.57 22.10 -6.92
C GLY A 286 5.79 22.34 -5.62
N ARG A 287 4.70 21.61 -5.37
CA ARG A 287 3.89 21.75 -4.14
C ARG A 287 4.37 20.79 -3.05
N PHE A 288 5.56 21.07 -2.51
CA PHE A 288 6.23 20.18 -1.56
C PHE A 288 5.40 19.90 -0.29
N ALA A 289 4.87 20.93 0.37
CA ALA A 289 4.11 20.78 1.61
C ALA A 289 2.85 19.90 1.44
N ASP A 290 2.08 20.12 0.38
CA ASP A 290 0.91 19.31 0.06
C ASP A 290 1.28 17.85 -0.22
N GLY A 291 2.39 17.63 -0.93
CA GLY A 291 2.87 16.30 -1.24
C GLY A 291 3.39 15.54 -0.02
N LEU A 292 4.00 16.23 0.94
CA LEU A 292 4.39 15.65 2.23
C LEU A 292 3.18 15.27 3.07
N ALA A 293 2.16 16.13 3.14
CA ALA A 293 0.91 15.80 3.83
C ALA A 293 0.26 14.52 3.25
N LEU A 294 0.40 14.30 1.94
CA LEU A 294 -0.03 13.06 1.30
C LEU A 294 0.84 11.85 1.67
N PHE A 295 2.15 12.00 1.82
CA PHE A 295 3.02 10.93 2.33
C PHE A 295 2.75 10.60 3.80
N GLU A 296 2.50 11.60 4.64
CA GLU A 296 2.12 11.41 6.05
C GLU A 296 0.82 10.62 6.14
N ARG A 297 -0.21 11.02 5.38
CA ARG A 297 -1.47 10.28 5.28
C ARG A 297 -1.30 8.85 4.75
N SER A 298 -0.35 8.65 3.82
CA SER A 298 -0.01 7.32 3.28
C SER A 298 0.50 6.40 4.39
N VAL A 299 1.49 6.83 5.17
CA VAL A 299 2.06 5.99 6.25
C VAL A 299 1.10 5.79 7.42
N GLU A 300 0.21 6.76 7.69
CA GLU A 300 -0.89 6.61 8.66
C GLU A 300 -1.93 5.59 8.20
N THR A 301 -2.22 5.54 6.90
CA THR A 301 -3.19 4.61 6.31
C THR A 301 -2.63 3.19 6.29
N TYR A 302 -1.41 3.03 5.79
CA TYR A 302 -0.68 1.77 5.83
C TYR A 302 0.83 2.01 5.67
N PRO A 303 1.69 1.49 6.56
CA PRO A 303 3.14 1.65 6.44
C PRO A 303 3.70 1.02 5.16
N LEU A 304 4.23 1.86 4.28
CA LEU A 304 4.88 1.44 3.04
C LEU A 304 6.38 1.77 3.08
N PRO A 305 7.28 0.80 2.82
CA PRO A 305 8.72 1.07 2.77
C PRO A 305 9.07 2.20 1.79
N ILE A 306 8.42 2.23 0.63
CA ILE A 306 8.65 3.25 -0.39
C ILE A 306 8.26 4.66 0.07
N THR A 307 7.20 4.80 0.88
CA THR A 307 6.80 6.11 1.42
C THR A 307 7.81 6.60 2.44
N TYR A 308 8.26 5.72 3.34
CA TYR A 308 9.33 6.07 4.28
C TYR A 308 10.66 6.41 3.58
N ARG A 309 11.05 5.69 2.53
CA ARG A 309 12.22 6.06 1.71
C ARG A 309 12.08 7.46 1.11
N ASN A 310 10.92 7.79 0.56
CA ASN A 310 10.71 9.11 -0.05
C ASN A 310 10.65 10.24 1.00
N LEU A 311 10.08 9.98 2.18
CA LEU A 311 10.18 10.89 3.31
C LEU A 311 11.63 11.09 3.73
N ALA A 312 12.43 10.01 3.80
CA ALA A 312 13.86 10.11 4.10
C ALA A 312 14.60 10.98 3.08
N VAL A 313 14.39 10.76 1.78
CA VAL A 313 15.00 11.54 0.70
C VAL A 313 14.65 13.03 0.85
N TYR A 314 13.38 13.35 1.10
CA TYR A 314 12.97 14.74 1.32
C TYR A 314 13.67 15.38 2.52
N TRP A 315 13.67 14.72 3.69
CA TRP A 315 14.31 15.30 4.87
C TRP A 315 15.83 15.40 4.74
N PHE A 316 16.43 14.56 3.89
CA PHE A 316 17.85 14.65 3.57
C PHE A 316 18.17 15.86 2.69
N SER A 317 17.37 16.14 1.67
CA SER A 317 17.54 17.35 0.85
C SER A 317 17.36 18.63 1.67
N GLU A 318 16.51 18.58 2.70
CA GLU A 318 16.35 19.66 3.69
C GLU A 318 17.48 19.71 4.75
N ARG A 319 18.55 18.91 4.57
CA ARG A 319 19.70 18.80 5.49
C ARG A 319 19.34 18.36 6.91
N GLN A 320 18.19 17.72 7.09
CA GLN A 320 17.71 17.15 8.36
C GLN A 320 18.09 15.66 8.46
N ALA A 321 19.39 15.38 8.52
CA ALA A 321 19.96 14.02 8.42
C ALA A 321 19.40 13.03 9.45
N GLU A 322 19.23 13.44 10.70
CA GLU A 322 18.68 12.56 11.76
C GLU A 322 17.23 12.16 11.48
N LYS A 323 16.42 13.09 10.95
CA LYS A 323 15.03 12.82 10.60
C LYS A 323 14.96 11.86 9.40
N ALA A 324 15.82 12.08 8.40
CA ALA A 324 15.95 11.17 7.26
C ALA A 324 16.36 9.75 7.70
N ALA A 325 17.36 9.64 8.58
CA ALA A 325 17.80 8.36 9.15
C ALA A 325 16.67 7.66 9.94
N GLY A 326 15.84 8.41 10.66
CA GLY A 326 14.64 7.90 11.33
C GLY A 326 13.69 7.19 10.37
N PHE A 327 13.31 7.85 9.28
CA PHE A 327 12.44 7.24 8.26
C PHE A 327 13.11 6.06 7.56
N MET A 328 14.42 6.12 7.30
CA MET A 328 15.15 5.00 6.70
C MET A 328 15.15 3.76 7.60
N ARG A 329 15.30 3.94 8.93
CA ARG A 329 15.14 2.85 9.90
C ARG A 329 13.75 2.23 9.85
N GLN A 330 12.69 3.03 9.67
CA GLN A 330 11.33 2.52 9.52
C GLN A 330 11.16 1.71 8.22
N ALA A 331 11.71 2.20 7.09
CA ALA A 331 11.67 1.46 5.83
C ALA A 331 12.38 0.11 5.92
N LEU A 332 13.57 0.06 6.54
CA LEU A 332 14.32 -1.17 6.80
C LEU A 332 13.60 -2.12 7.78
N ALA A 333 12.95 -1.59 8.82
CA ALA A 333 12.22 -2.41 9.77
C ALA A 333 11.03 -3.14 9.14
N LEU A 334 10.35 -2.51 8.18
CA LEU A 334 9.27 -3.16 7.42
C LEU A 334 9.79 -4.25 6.49
N ASP A 335 11.04 -4.13 6.05
CA ASP A 335 11.55 -4.89 4.92
C ASP A 335 13.09 -4.87 4.85
N PRO A 336 13.75 -5.65 5.72
CA PRO A 336 15.19 -5.58 5.92
C PRO A 336 15.99 -6.21 4.76
N ASP A 337 15.34 -7.02 3.92
CA ASP A 337 15.95 -7.76 2.81
C ASP A 337 15.75 -7.11 1.44
N ASP A 338 14.92 -6.06 1.35
CA ASP A 338 14.77 -5.30 0.11
C ASP A 338 16.06 -4.57 -0.27
N ARG A 339 16.57 -4.89 -1.46
CA ARG A 339 17.81 -4.32 -1.97
C ARG A 339 17.72 -2.80 -2.05
N TYR A 340 16.57 -2.26 -2.47
CA TYR A 340 16.39 -0.81 -2.54
C TYR A 340 16.48 -0.17 -1.16
N ASN A 341 15.80 -0.71 -0.14
CA ASN A 341 15.98 -0.24 1.23
C ASN A 341 17.45 -0.25 1.66
N ARG A 342 18.18 -1.33 1.42
CA ARG A 342 19.61 -1.43 1.79
C ARG A 342 20.46 -0.38 1.05
N ILE A 343 20.26 -0.20 -0.25
CA ILE A 343 21.00 0.77 -1.06
C ILE A 343 20.71 2.19 -0.58
N PHE A 344 19.44 2.55 -0.39
CA PHE A 344 19.08 3.87 0.14
C PHE A 344 19.71 4.07 1.52
N ALA A 345 19.66 3.09 2.43
CA ALA A 345 20.33 3.17 3.72
C ALA A 345 21.85 3.41 3.60
N ALA A 346 22.51 2.78 2.63
CA ALA A 346 23.94 2.96 2.40
C ALA A 346 24.31 4.40 2.03
N VAL A 347 23.45 5.11 1.31
CA VAL A 347 23.63 6.55 1.00
C VAL A 347 23.75 7.36 2.29
N TYR A 348 22.84 7.12 3.24
CA TYR A 348 22.85 7.80 4.54
C TYR A 348 24.04 7.38 5.41
N LEU A 349 24.36 6.07 5.45
CA LEU A 349 25.53 5.57 6.17
C LEU A 349 26.82 6.24 5.68
N ALA A 350 27.00 6.36 4.37
CA ALA A 350 28.17 7.00 3.77
C ALA A 350 28.27 8.49 4.17
N ALA A 351 27.15 9.23 4.08
CA ALA A 351 27.08 10.63 4.48
C ALA A 351 27.33 10.84 5.99
N SER A 352 26.93 9.88 6.83
CA SER A 352 27.18 9.87 8.28
C SER A 352 28.53 9.27 8.67
N GLY A 353 29.46 9.08 7.72
CA GLY A 353 30.84 8.64 7.99
C GLY A 353 31.04 7.13 8.12
N HIS A 354 29.99 6.32 8.04
CA HIS A 354 30.04 4.85 8.08
C HIS A 354 30.42 4.26 6.71
N LYS A 355 31.53 4.76 6.14
CA LYS A 355 31.94 4.53 4.75
C LYS A 355 32.21 3.07 4.41
N GLU A 356 32.83 2.32 5.32
CA GLU A 356 33.16 0.91 5.09
C GLU A 356 31.91 0.02 4.96
N GLU A 357 30.91 0.25 5.81
CA GLU A 357 29.64 -0.48 5.75
C GLU A 357 28.86 -0.11 4.48
N ALA A 358 28.77 1.18 4.17
CA ALA A 358 28.13 1.65 2.95
C ALA A 358 28.79 1.07 1.69
N ALA A 359 30.12 1.02 1.64
CA ALA A 359 30.86 0.45 0.52
C ALA A 359 30.59 -1.05 0.33
N LYS A 360 30.47 -1.83 1.42
CA LYS A 360 30.08 -3.26 1.35
C LYS A 360 28.70 -3.44 0.74
N ILE A 361 27.72 -2.64 1.17
CA ILE A 361 26.36 -2.69 0.63
C ILE A 361 26.36 -2.28 -0.84
N ALA A 362 27.06 -1.20 -1.20
CA ALA A 362 27.13 -0.73 -2.58
C ALA A 362 27.80 -1.77 -3.50
N HIS A 363 28.87 -2.43 -3.03
CA HIS A 363 29.53 -3.49 -3.79
C HIS A 363 28.62 -4.69 -4.03
N ALA A 364 27.88 -5.13 -3.01
CA ALA A 364 26.97 -6.27 -3.09
C ALA A 364 25.74 -6.03 -3.99
N ASN A 365 25.45 -4.77 -4.32
CA ASN A 365 24.28 -4.38 -5.13
C ASN A 365 24.67 -3.66 -6.42
N GLN A 366 25.92 -3.78 -6.86
CA GLN A 366 26.40 -3.10 -8.07
C GLN A 366 25.67 -3.58 -9.34
N ASP A 367 25.03 -4.74 -9.32
CA ASP A 367 24.24 -5.30 -10.41
C ASP A 367 22.90 -4.56 -10.64
N VAL A 368 22.42 -3.78 -9.67
CA VAL A 368 21.13 -3.09 -9.76
C VAL A 368 21.26 -1.83 -10.63
N LEU A 369 20.78 -1.91 -11.87
CA LEU A 369 20.92 -0.86 -12.87
C LEU A 369 20.16 0.42 -12.46
N GLU A 370 18.95 0.28 -11.96
CA GLU A 370 18.06 1.37 -11.54
C GLU A 370 18.62 2.15 -10.35
N ALA A 371 19.52 1.53 -9.57
CA ALA A 371 20.11 2.13 -8.39
C ALA A 371 21.46 2.84 -8.65
N SER A 372 21.88 2.95 -9.92
CA SER A 372 23.19 3.47 -10.30
C SER A 372 23.52 4.85 -9.72
N TYR A 373 22.56 5.78 -9.71
CA TYR A 373 22.74 7.11 -9.10
C TYR A 373 23.05 7.01 -7.60
N ASN A 374 22.23 6.28 -6.85
CA ASN A 374 22.41 6.12 -5.40
C ASN A 374 23.72 5.40 -5.06
N LEU A 375 24.08 4.37 -5.85
CA LEU A 375 25.37 3.69 -5.68
C LEU A 375 26.53 4.65 -5.98
N ALA A 376 26.43 5.48 -7.00
CA ALA A 376 27.44 6.50 -7.27
C ALA A 376 27.58 7.50 -6.12
N ALA A 377 26.47 7.94 -5.52
CA ALA A 377 26.47 8.82 -4.36
C ALA A 377 27.21 8.19 -3.17
N VAL A 378 27.01 6.88 -2.93
CA VAL A 378 27.78 6.14 -1.92
C VAL A 378 29.27 6.18 -2.23
N TRP A 379 29.68 5.83 -3.45
CA TRP A 379 31.11 5.79 -3.81
C TRP A 379 31.78 7.17 -3.79
N ALA A 380 31.04 8.23 -4.16
CA ALA A 380 31.51 9.61 -4.06
C ALA A 380 31.79 9.98 -2.59
N GLN A 381 30.86 9.67 -1.67
CA GLN A 381 31.04 9.92 -0.24
C GLN A 381 32.14 9.04 0.38
N VAL A 382 32.29 7.80 -0.09
CA VAL A 382 33.39 6.91 0.32
C VAL A 382 34.75 7.48 -0.12
N GLY A 383 34.79 8.20 -1.23
CA GLY A 383 36.00 8.79 -1.82
C GLY A 383 36.55 8.02 -3.03
N ASP A 384 35.82 7.01 -3.51
CA ASP A 384 36.17 6.30 -4.74
C ASP A 384 35.60 7.05 -5.95
N ARG A 385 36.33 8.09 -6.37
CA ARG A 385 36.01 8.89 -7.55
C ARG A 385 35.76 8.03 -8.78
N LYS A 386 36.62 7.03 -9.03
CA LYS A 386 36.57 6.22 -10.25
C LYS A 386 35.26 5.45 -10.32
N LYS A 387 34.87 4.80 -9.21
CA LYS A 387 33.63 4.02 -9.16
C LYS A 387 32.39 4.91 -9.21
N ALA A 388 32.42 6.07 -8.56
CA ALA A 388 31.34 7.06 -8.64
C ALA A 388 31.08 7.50 -10.10
N MET A 389 32.15 7.87 -10.82
CA MET A 389 32.06 8.28 -12.22
C MET A 389 31.59 7.16 -13.17
N GLU A 390 32.02 5.92 -12.94
CA GLU A 390 31.55 4.73 -13.67
C GLU A 390 30.04 4.57 -13.53
N LEU A 391 29.52 4.65 -12.30
CA LEU A 391 28.11 4.44 -12.02
C LEU A 391 27.22 5.62 -12.46
N LEU A 392 27.71 6.86 -12.36
CA LEU A 392 27.04 8.01 -12.97
C LEU A 392 26.94 7.86 -14.48
N ARG A 393 28.01 7.40 -15.15
CA ARG A 393 27.98 7.15 -16.59
C ARG A 393 26.96 6.06 -16.93
N ARG A 394 26.94 4.97 -16.16
CA ARG A 394 25.94 3.90 -16.33
C ARG A 394 24.52 4.43 -16.14
N HIS A 395 24.29 5.21 -15.10
CA HIS A 395 22.99 5.82 -14.83
C HIS A 395 22.53 6.70 -16.01
N PHE A 396 23.36 7.66 -16.42
CA PHE A 396 22.96 8.62 -17.45
C PHE A 396 22.87 8.01 -18.83
N TYR A 397 23.74 7.08 -19.20
CA TYR A 397 23.88 6.65 -20.60
C TYR A 397 23.43 5.20 -20.88
N GLU A 398 23.25 4.36 -19.86
CA GLU A 398 22.75 3.00 -20.02
C GLU A 398 21.34 2.83 -19.44
N TYR A 399 21.09 3.40 -18.26
CA TYR A 399 19.79 3.33 -17.61
C TYR A 399 18.82 4.39 -18.18
N GLU A 400 19.21 5.67 -18.21
CA GLU A 400 18.34 6.73 -18.70
C GLU A 400 18.17 6.74 -20.21
N ARG A 401 16.92 6.57 -20.62
CA ARG A 401 16.53 6.42 -22.03
C ARG A 401 16.19 7.73 -22.71
N PHE A 402 15.80 8.75 -21.95
CA PHE A 402 15.27 10.00 -22.47
C PHE A 402 16.21 11.16 -22.21
N ASP A 403 16.65 11.85 -23.27
CA ASP A 403 17.59 12.96 -23.19
C ASP A 403 17.12 14.09 -22.26
N ALA A 404 15.81 14.37 -22.23
CA ALA A 404 15.24 15.39 -21.35
C ALA A 404 15.35 15.00 -19.86
N VAL A 405 15.02 13.74 -19.51
CA VAL A 405 15.15 13.24 -18.15
C VAL A 405 16.61 13.21 -17.73
N ARG A 406 17.47 12.70 -18.62
CA ARG A 406 18.92 12.69 -18.42
C ARG A 406 19.47 14.08 -18.14
N ALA A 407 19.06 15.11 -18.89
CA ALA A 407 19.52 16.48 -18.68
C ALA A 407 19.08 17.02 -17.30
N MET A 408 17.86 16.72 -16.85
CA MET A 408 17.39 17.06 -15.51
C MET A 408 18.19 16.35 -14.42
N GLU A 409 18.38 15.03 -14.51
CA GLU A 409 19.13 14.27 -13.50
C GLU A 409 20.62 14.64 -13.47
N MET A 410 21.20 15.01 -14.61
CA MET A 410 22.56 15.59 -14.65
C MET A 410 22.63 16.93 -13.93
N LYS A 411 21.58 17.76 -14.05
CA LYS A 411 21.48 19.02 -13.30
C LYS A 411 21.32 18.74 -11.80
N GLU A 412 20.49 17.76 -11.42
CA GLU A 412 20.37 17.30 -10.04
C GLU A 412 21.72 16.84 -9.49
N ALA A 413 22.50 16.03 -10.21
CA ALA A 413 23.83 15.60 -9.77
C ALA A 413 24.82 16.75 -9.56
N ARG A 414 24.73 17.82 -10.37
CA ARG A 414 25.55 19.04 -10.23
C ARG A 414 25.15 19.86 -9.00
N ASP A 415 23.90 19.77 -8.56
CA ASP A 415 23.38 20.51 -7.40
C ASP A 415 23.42 19.66 -6.10
N ASP A 416 23.45 18.34 -6.24
CA ASP A 416 23.47 17.38 -5.15
C ASP A 416 24.83 17.37 -4.42
N TYR A 417 24.79 17.68 -3.12
CA TYR A 417 25.99 17.75 -2.28
C TYR A 417 26.65 16.39 -2.08
N MET A 418 25.96 15.29 -2.37
CA MET A 418 26.54 13.95 -2.35
C MET A 418 27.65 13.79 -3.39
N PHE A 419 27.65 14.62 -4.43
CA PHE A 419 28.70 14.69 -5.44
C PHE A 419 29.61 15.91 -5.31
N ALA A 420 29.59 16.61 -4.17
CA ALA A 420 30.38 17.83 -3.97
C ALA A 420 31.89 17.65 -4.28
N SER A 421 32.44 16.46 -4.03
CA SER A 421 33.83 16.12 -4.36
C SER A 421 34.12 16.01 -5.86
N LEU A 422 33.09 15.90 -6.70
CA LEU A 422 33.17 15.76 -8.16
C LEU A 422 32.81 17.06 -8.90
N HIS A 423 32.19 18.05 -8.25
CA HIS A 423 31.65 19.23 -8.94
C HIS A 423 32.68 20.04 -9.73
N GLN A 424 33.94 20.03 -9.32
CA GLN A 424 35.05 20.72 -10.01
C GLN A 424 35.86 19.79 -10.93
N ASP A 425 35.46 18.53 -11.04
CA ASP A 425 36.14 17.54 -11.86
C ASP A 425 35.81 17.75 -13.35
N PRO A 426 36.81 17.95 -14.23
CA PRO A 426 36.56 18.15 -15.66
C PRO A 426 35.81 16.99 -16.32
N GLU A 427 36.05 15.74 -15.89
CA GLU A 427 35.33 14.58 -16.42
C GLU A 427 33.88 14.56 -15.94
N PHE A 428 33.58 15.02 -14.73
CA PHE A 428 32.21 15.13 -14.23
C PHE A 428 31.43 16.23 -14.96
N ILE A 429 32.07 17.38 -15.17
CA ILE A 429 31.48 18.50 -15.92
C ILE A 429 31.14 18.04 -17.35
N GLU A 430 32.07 17.35 -18.01
CA GLU A 430 31.85 16.78 -19.35
C GLU A 430 30.78 15.68 -19.35
N LEU A 431 30.81 14.77 -18.37
CA LEU A 431 29.81 13.71 -18.22
C LEU A 431 28.39 14.28 -18.09
N THR A 432 28.25 15.46 -17.48
CA THR A 432 26.96 16.10 -17.19
C THR A 432 26.60 17.22 -18.16
N ARG A 433 27.33 17.38 -19.28
CA ARG A 433 27.19 18.54 -20.21
C ARG A 433 25.79 18.75 -20.81
N LEU A 434 24.93 17.73 -20.84
CA LEU A 434 23.56 17.90 -21.35
C LEU A 434 22.70 18.78 -20.42
N ALA A 435 23.09 18.91 -19.14
CA ALA A 435 22.44 19.82 -18.22
C ALA A 435 22.56 21.30 -18.64
N ASP A 436 23.56 21.66 -19.45
CA ASP A 436 23.76 23.06 -19.90
C ASP A 436 22.64 23.56 -20.82
N GLY A 437 21.86 22.64 -21.41
CA GLY A 437 20.65 22.93 -22.19
C GLY A 437 19.36 23.04 -21.36
N HIS A 438 19.41 22.79 -20.05
CA HIS A 438 18.28 22.91 -19.13
C HIS A 438 18.57 24.00 -18.10
N ARG A 439 18.11 25.23 -18.39
CA ARG A 439 17.92 26.22 -17.33
C ARG A 439 16.59 25.87 -16.66
N MET A 440 16.62 25.52 -15.37
CA MET A 440 15.39 25.44 -14.58
C MET A 440 14.82 26.85 -14.50
N GLU A 441 13.66 27.07 -15.11
CA GLU A 441 12.85 28.30 -14.96
C GLU A 441 12.07 28.30 -13.64
#